data_AF-A0A1Q5XV39-F1
#
_entry.id   AF-A0A1Q5XV39-F1
#
_cell.length_a   1.000
_cell.length_b   1.000
_cell.length_c   1.000
_cell.angle_alpha   90.00
_cell.angle_beta   90.00
_cell.angle_gamma   90.00
#
_symmetry.space_group_name_H-M   'P 1'
#
loop_
_entity.id
_entity.type
_entity.pdbx_description
1 polymer ?
#
loop_
_entity_poly.entity_id
_entity_poly.type
_entity_poly.pdbx_seq_one_letter_code
_entity_poly.pdbx_strand_id
1 'polypeptide(L)'
;MTYRKVVLGLLVCVAAAGLGACSNPGSETGEGHFRTLAQEGVDKSQYLPGDLPIPAGAGITFTEGETAHGKKSSMLIYETRESMDELGSTYQKYVNDKALKLGTQIVDRNNMLISGKVPNAYSYSIIGTSSTSHPGSTEIIVTWIEN
;
A
#
# COMPACT_ATOMS: atom_id res chain seq x y z
N MET A 1 -62.68 -33.21 36.89
CA MET A 1 -62.22 -34.45 36.21
C MET A 1 -61.50 -34.03 34.95
N THR A 2 -60.36 -34.51 34.49
CA THR A 2 -59.28 -35.38 34.99
C THR A 2 -58.19 -35.23 33.92
N TYR A 3 -56.93 -35.23 34.34
CA TYR A 3 -55.71 -35.15 33.52
C TYR A 3 -55.69 -36.08 32.29
N ARG A 4 -55.00 -35.65 31.22
CA ARG A 4 -54.13 -36.57 30.47
C ARG A 4 -52.87 -35.86 29.97
N LYS A 5 -51.75 -36.28 30.57
CA LYS A 5 -50.38 -36.02 30.18
C LYS A 5 -50.06 -36.78 28.89
N VAL A 6 -49.29 -36.16 27.99
CA VAL A 6 -48.36 -36.88 27.11
C VAL A 6 -47.04 -36.12 27.15
N VAL A 7 -46.03 -36.81 27.66
CA VAL A 7 -44.60 -36.46 27.67
C VAL A 7 -43.96 -37.10 26.42
N LEU A 8 -42.73 -36.68 26.12
CA LEU A 8 -41.71 -37.26 25.21
C LEU A 8 -41.63 -36.54 23.85
N GLY A 9 -40.48 -36.05 23.38
CA GLY A 9 -39.11 -36.32 23.78
C GLY A 9 -38.11 -35.27 23.31
N LEU A 10 -37.04 -35.22 24.09
CA LEU A 10 -35.79 -34.48 23.97
C LEU A 10 -34.96 -34.95 22.77
N LEU A 11 -34.35 -34.05 21.98
CA LEU A 11 -32.95 -34.16 21.54
C LEU A 11 -32.50 -32.93 20.73
N VAL A 12 -31.60 -32.11 21.27
CA VAL A 12 -30.60 -31.37 20.48
C VAL A 12 -29.32 -31.28 21.32
N CYS A 13 -28.26 -31.95 20.85
CA CYS A 13 -26.91 -31.80 21.37
C CYS A 13 -26.25 -30.58 20.72
N VAL A 14 -25.77 -29.62 21.52
CA VAL A 14 -24.85 -28.57 21.06
C VAL A 14 -23.48 -28.85 21.67
N ALA A 15 -22.50 -29.11 20.80
CA ALA A 15 -21.11 -29.23 21.16
C ALA A 15 -20.51 -27.82 21.37
N ALA A 16 -19.97 -27.56 22.56
CA ALA A 16 -19.17 -26.37 22.85
C ALA A 16 -17.68 -26.76 22.82
N ALA A 17 -17.00 -26.43 21.73
CA ALA A 17 -15.55 -26.43 21.66
C ALA A 17 -15.03 -25.10 22.22
N GLY A 18 -14.16 -25.17 23.23
CA GLY A 18 -13.63 -24.02 23.93
C GLY A 18 -12.59 -23.24 23.12
N LEU A 19 -12.34 -22.00 23.57
CA LEU A 19 -11.10 -21.28 23.30
C LEU A 19 -10.65 -20.57 24.57
N GLY A 20 -9.35 -20.73 24.84
CA GLY A 20 -8.69 -20.35 26.08
C GLY A 20 -8.64 -18.84 26.30
N ALA A 21 -8.81 -18.47 27.56
CA ALA A 21 -8.45 -17.17 28.09
C ALA A 21 -6.95 -17.17 28.41
N CYS A 22 -6.19 -16.38 27.68
CA CYS A 22 -4.85 -15.94 28.09
C CYS A 22 -4.86 -14.41 28.14
N SER A 23 -5.03 -13.89 29.35
CA SER A 23 -4.82 -12.48 29.68
C SER A 23 -3.33 -12.28 29.97
N ASN A 24 -2.66 -11.32 29.31
CA ASN A 24 -1.64 -10.46 29.94
C ASN A 24 -1.23 -9.28 29.00
N PRO A 25 -0.45 -8.27 29.46
CA PRO A 25 -0.93 -6.90 29.68
C PRO A 25 -0.10 -5.84 28.92
N GLY A 26 -0.43 -4.55 29.11
CA GLY A 26 0.40 -3.40 28.71
C GLY A 26 -0.20 -2.63 27.54
N SER A 27 -0.85 -1.48 27.77
CA SER A 27 -0.21 -0.17 27.90
C SER A 27 0.56 0.23 26.63
N GLU A 28 -0.05 1.06 25.78
CA GLU A 28 0.33 2.47 25.62
C GLU A 28 -0.32 3.08 24.38
N THR A 29 -0.86 4.28 24.58
CA THR A 29 -1.31 5.23 23.56
C THR A 29 -0.09 5.68 22.76
N GLY A 30 -0.06 5.41 21.46
CA GLY A 30 1.03 5.82 20.57
C GLY A 30 0.51 6.22 19.21
N GLU A 31 0.71 7.48 18.86
CA GLU A 31 0.44 8.08 17.55
C GLU A 31 1.00 7.22 16.41
N GLY A 32 0.31 7.21 15.26
CA GLY A 32 0.69 6.49 14.06
C GLY A 32 2.12 6.83 13.60
N HIS A 33 3.06 6.03 14.09
CA HIS A 33 4.47 6.12 13.75
C HIS A 33 4.66 5.38 12.43
N PHE A 34 4.81 6.14 11.33
CA PHE A 34 5.33 5.61 10.08
C PHE A 34 6.62 4.87 10.39
N ARG A 35 6.58 3.55 10.25
CA ARG A 35 7.78 2.73 10.31
C ARG A 35 8.58 3.05 9.05
N THR A 36 9.54 3.95 9.17
CA THR A 36 10.63 4.01 8.20
C THR A 36 11.29 2.63 8.20
N LEU A 37 11.24 1.91 7.09
CA LEU A 37 11.96 0.64 6.88
C LEU A 37 13.48 0.88 6.74
N ALA A 38 14.03 1.73 7.59
CA ALA A 38 15.46 1.98 7.72
C ALA A 38 16.00 1.25 8.97
N GLN A 39 15.69 -0.03 9.12
CA GLN A 39 16.46 -0.92 9.98
C GLN A 39 16.13 -2.37 9.62
N GLU A 40 17.04 -2.93 8.83
CA GLU A 40 17.24 -4.37 8.59
C GLU A 40 16.12 -5.09 7.81
N GLY A 41 16.29 -5.17 6.49
CA GLY A 41 15.79 -6.33 5.71
C GLY A 41 14.79 -6.06 4.58
N VAL A 42 14.47 -4.81 4.26
CA VAL A 42 13.71 -4.53 3.03
C VAL A 42 14.70 -4.38 1.91
N ASP A 43 14.84 -5.46 1.14
CA ASP A 43 15.68 -5.52 -0.05
C ASP A 43 15.33 -4.30 -0.90
N LYS A 44 16.33 -3.44 -1.09
CA LYS A 44 16.17 -2.14 -1.74
C LYS A 44 15.51 -2.40 -3.09
N SER A 45 14.28 -1.91 -3.26
CA SER A 45 13.39 -2.22 -4.37
C SER A 45 14.14 -2.59 -5.64
N GLN A 46 14.17 -3.89 -5.91
CA GLN A 46 15.02 -4.44 -6.96
C GLN A 46 14.61 -3.79 -8.28
N TYR A 47 15.56 -3.13 -8.94
CA TYR A 47 15.40 -2.41 -10.21
C TYR A 47 14.72 -1.04 -10.17
N LEU A 48 14.26 -0.52 -9.03
CA LEU A 48 13.77 0.86 -9.02
C LEU A 48 14.89 1.85 -9.34
N PRO A 49 14.56 2.91 -10.11
CA PRO A 49 15.44 4.05 -10.31
C PRO A 49 15.87 4.66 -8.97
N GLY A 50 17.18 4.74 -8.72
CA GLY A 50 17.72 5.28 -7.47
C GLY A 50 17.54 6.78 -7.27
N ASP A 51 17.07 7.48 -8.30
CA ASP A 51 16.77 8.92 -8.29
C ASP A 51 15.27 9.21 -8.10
N LEU A 52 14.45 8.20 -7.81
CA LEU A 52 13.03 8.37 -7.54
C LEU A 52 12.85 9.32 -6.34
N PRO A 53 12.06 10.41 -6.47
CA PRO A 53 11.91 11.41 -5.42
C PRO A 53 10.95 10.90 -4.33
N ILE A 54 11.45 10.01 -3.48
CA ILE A 54 10.71 9.52 -2.31
C ILE A 54 10.86 10.55 -1.19
N PRO A 55 9.74 11.06 -0.62
CA PRO A 55 9.77 12.00 0.51
C PRO A 55 10.58 11.50 1.71
N ALA A 56 11.23 12.44 2.41
CA ALA A 56 11.89 12.12 3.66
C ALA A 56 10.88 11.64 4.71
N GLY A 57 11.16 10.52 5.37
CA GLY A 57 10.26 9.93 6.36
C GLY A 57 9.06 9.17 5.78
N ALA A 58 9.00 8.97 4.45
CA ALA A 58 8.02 8.09 3.84
C ALA A 58 8.14 6.66 4.41
N GLY A 59 7.00 6.08 4.77
CA GLY A 59 6.91 4.69 5.18
C GLY A 59 6.72 3.81 3.96
N ILE A 60 7.77 3.11 3.54
CA ILE A 60 7.64 2.08 2.49
C ILE A 60 6.77 0.95 3.06
N THR A 61 5.74 0.54 2.33
CA THR A 61 4.80 -0.53 2.75
C THR A 61 4.94 -1.78 1.89
N PHE A 62 5.38 -1.62 0.65
CA PHE A 62 5.60 -2.73 -0.28
C PHE A 62 6.73 -2.41 -1.26
N THR A 63 7.50 -3.43 -1.61
CA THR A 63 8.42 -3.37 -2.72
C THR A 63 8.58 -4.74 -3.37
N GLU A 64 8.63 -4.76 -4.70
CA GLU A 64 8.87 -5.97 -5.48
C GLU A 64 9.64 -5.61 -6.76
N GLY A 65 10.51 -6.51 -7.21
CA GLY A 65 11.14 -6.43 -8.51
C GLY A 65 11.14 -7.79 -9.18
N GLU A 66 10.93 -7.78 -10.50
CA GLU A 66 10.85 -9.00 -11.31
C GLU A 66 11.74 -8.86 -12.54
N THR A 67 12.16 -10.02 -13.08
CA THR A 67 12.73 -10.09 -14.42
C THR A 67 11.97 -11.14 -15.23
N ALA A 68 11.27 -10.71 -16.27
CA ALA A 68 10.50 -11.56 -17.15
C ALA A 68 10.95 -11.33 -18.60
N HIS A 69 11.25 -12.41 -19.33
CA HIS A 69 11.71 -12.35 -20.73
C HIS A 69 12.91 -11.38 -20.96
N GLY A 70 13.81 -11.30 -19.98
CA GLY A 70 14.99 -10.41 -20.04
C GLY A 70 14.70 -8.93 -19.76
N LYS A 71 13.46 -8.58 -19.42
CA LYS A 71 13.05 -7.22 -19.05
C LYS A 71 12.83 -7.11 -17.56
N LYS A 72 13.27 -6.00 -16.98
CA LYS A 72 13.10 -5.70 -15.55
C LYS A 72 11.81 -4.93 -15.29
N SER A 73 11.17 -5.20 -14.17
CA SER A 73 10.07 -4.40 -13.64
C SER A 73 10.23 -4.23 -12.14
N SER A 74 9.60 -3.18 -11.61
CA SER A 74 9.60 -2.93 -10.17
C SER A 74 8.35 -2.18 -9.74
N MET A 75 7.91 -2.46 -8.52
CA MET A 75 6.79 -1.82 -7.86
C MET A 75 7.22 -1.37 -6.46
N LEU A 76 6.82 -0.15 -6.10
CA LEU A 76 6.95 0.40 -4.77
C LEU A 76 5.61 0.97 -4.33
N ILE A 77 5.22 0.65 -3.11
CA ILE A 77 4.15 1.35 -2.41
C ILE A 77 4.75 1.99 -1.17
N TYR A 78 4.47 3.26 -0.98
CA TYR A 78 4.82 3.98 0.23
C TYR A 78 3.71 4.93 0.66
N GLU A 79 3.74 5.30 1.92
CA GLU A 79 2.86 6.31 2.49
C GLU A 79 3.66 7.50 3.00
N THR A 80 3.09 8.70 2.89
CA THR A 80 3.72 9.96 3.30
C THR A 80 2.68 10.96 3.81
N ARG A 81 3.15 11.95 4.58
CA ARG A 81 2.34 13.10 5.01
C ARG A 81 2.35 14.26 4.00
N GLU A 82 3.14 14.16 2.93
CA GLU A 82 3.12 15.17 1.87
C GLU A 82 1.74 15.23 1.18
N SER A 83 1.35 16.44 0.83
CA SER A 83 0.08 16.70 0.15
C SER A 83 0.11 16.25 -1.31
N MET A 84 -1.07 16.00 -1.89
CA MET A 84 -1.17 15.63 -3.31
C MET A 84 -0.64 16.72 -4.25
N ASP A 85 -0.75 18.00 -3.87
CA ASP A 85 -0.25 19.13 -4.65
C ASP A 85 1.30 19.15 -4.67
N GLU A 86 1.94 18.89 -3.52
CA GLU A 86 3.40 18.80 -3.40
C GLU A 86 3.96 17.59 -4.16
N LEU A 87 3.34 16.43 -3.97
CA LEU A 87 3.70 15.18 -4.65
C LEU A 87 3.48 15.28 -6.16
N GLY A 88 2.35 15.85 -6.57
CA GLY A 88 2.02 16.09 -7.97
C GLY A 88 3.07 16.97 -8.66
N SER A 89 3.44 18.09 -8.03
CA SER A 89 4.49 18.98 -8.54
C SER A 89 5.84 18.26 -8.64
N THR A 90 6.20 17.50 -7.61
CA THR A 90 7.46 16.74 -7.53
C THR A 90 7.54 15.70 -8.63
N TYR A 91 6.52 14.88 -8.79
CA TYR A 91 6.51 13.81 -9.80
C TYR A 91 6.34 14.33 -11.21
N GLN A 92 5.54 15.38 -11.44
CA GLN A 92 5.47 16.05 -12.74
C GLN A 92 6.85 16.56 -13.17
N LYS A 93 7.57 17.23 -12.27
CA LYS A 93 8.95 17.68 -12.54
C LYS A 93 9.85 16.49 -12.86
N TYR A 94 9.84 15.45 -12.03
CA TYR A 94 10.66 14.25 -12.23
C TYR A 94 10.42 13.57 -13.59
N VAL A 95 9.16 13.41 -14.01
CA VAL A 95 8.86 12.77 -15.29
C VAL A 95 9.17 13.66 -16.49
N ASN A 96 9.03 14.98 -16.34
CA ASN A 96 9.36 15.95 -17.37
C ASN A 96 10.89 16.04 -17.58
N ASP A 97 11.68 16.01 -16.50
CA ASP A 97 13.15 16.01 -16.56
C ASP A 97 13.70 14.76 -17.27
N LYS A 98 12.95 13.64 -17.21
CA LYS A 98 13.28 12.40 -17.94
C LYS A 98 12.82 12.40 -19.40
N ALA A 99 12.24 13.49 -19.89
CA ALA A 99 11.70 13.62 -21.24
C ALA A 99 10.73 12.47 -21.61
N LEU A 100 9.95 12.00 -20.63
CA LEU A 100 8.96 10.95 -20.86
C LEU A 100 7.93 11.44 -21.88
N LYS A 101 7.65 10.62 -22.91
CA LYS A 101 6.47 10.85 -23.74
C LYS A 101 5.26 10.53 -22.86
N LEU A 102 4.57 11.58 -22.44
CA LEU A 102 3.47 11.50 -21.50
C LEU A 102 2.27 10.77 -22.13
N GLY A 103 1.69 9.83 -21.38
CA GLY A 103 0.43 9.17 -21.71
C GLY A 103 -0.74 9.81 -20.98
N THR A 104 -0.58 10.00 -19.67
CA THR A 104 -1.59 10.60 -18.79
C THR A 104 -0.91 11.45 -17.71
N GLN A 105 -1.45 12.65 -17.44
CA GLN A 105 -1.14 13.43 -16.25
C GLN A 105 -2.44 13.99 -15.68
N ILE A 106 -2.88 13.44 -14.56
CA ILE A 106 -4.02 13.92 -13.78
C ILE A 106 -3.49 14.16 -12.38
N VAL A 107 -3.63 15.37 -11.90
CA VAL A 107 -3.32 15.74 -10.52
C VAL A 107 -4.48 16.60 -10.05
N ASP A 108 -5.20 16.10 -9.05
CA ASP A 108 -6.23 16.83 -8.33
C ASP A 108 -6.00 16.68 -6.82
N ARG A 109 -6.89 17.27 -6.02
CA ARG A 109 -6.74 17.32 -4.56
C ARG A 109 -6.69 15.94 -3.89
N ASN A 110 -7.31 14.92 -4.50
CA ASN A 110 -7.48 13.60 -3.89
C ASN A 110 -6.76 12.49 -4.69
N ASN A 111 -6.47 12.73 -5.96
CA ASN A 111 -5.94 11.72 -6.86
C ASN A 111 -4.78 12.28 -7.70
N MET A 112 -3.79 11.42 -7.91
CA MET A 112 -2.72 11.63 -8.86
C MET A 112 -2.59 10.39 -9.75
N LEU A 113 -2.49 10.60 -11.06
CA LEU A 113 -2.11 9.59 -12.04
C LEU A 113 -1.16 10.22 -13.05
N ILE A 114 0.09 9.80 -13.00
CA ILE A 114 1.14 10.25 -13.91
C ILE A 114 1.72 9.01 -14.59
N SER A 115 1.62 8.96 -15.92
CA SER A 115 2.18 7.86 -16.71
C SER A 115 2.87 8.38 -17.97
N GLY A 116 3.92 7.68 -18.36
CA GLY A 116 4.71 8.04 -19.53
C GLY A 116 5.75 6.99 -19.85
N LYS A 117 6.33 7.10 -21.04
CA LYS A 117 7.39 6.19 -21.47
C LYS A 117 8.48 6.88 -22.25
N VAL A 118 9.70 6.37 -22.10
CA VAL A 118 10.81 6.60 -23.02
C VAL A 118 10.77 5.44 -24.03
N PRO A 119 10.57 5.72 -25.33
CA PRO A 119 10.55 4.69 -26.35
C PRO A 119 11.79 3.80 -26.30
N ASN A 120 11.59 2.48 -26.33
CA ASN A 120 12.65 1.47 -26.30
C ASN A 120 13.58 1.51 -25.07
N ALA A 121 13.13 2.12 -23.96
CA ALA A 121 13.88 2.14 -22.71
C ALA A 121 13.01 1.72 -21.52
N TYR A 122 12.06 2.55 -21.08
CA TYR A 122 11.24 2.23 -19.91
C TYR A 122 9.93 3.03 -19.85
N SER A 123 9.02 2.60 -18.98
CA SER A 123 7.74 3.22 -18.69
C SER A 123 7.56 3.43 -17.18
N TYR A 124 6.82 4.48 -16.82
CA TYR A 124 6.36 4.73 -15.45
C TYR A 124 4.84 4.77 -15.37
N SER A 125 4.31 4.33 -14.22
CA SER A 125 2.98 4.65 -13.73
C SER A 125 3.10 5.05 -12.26
N ILE A 126 2.60 6.23 -11.92
CA ILE A 126 2.64 6.79 -10.57
C ILE A 126 1.21 7.14 -10.20
N ILE A 127 0.68 6.46 -9.19
CA ILE A 127 -0.68 6.65 -8.70
C ILE A 127 -0.58 7.15 -7.27
N GLY A 128 -1.31 8.22 -6.95
CA GLY A 128 -1.45 8.74 -5.60
C GLY A 128 -2.91 8.84 -5.21
N THR A 129 -3.23 8.43 -3.99
CA THR A 129 -4.55 8.55 -3.38
C THR A 129 -4.43 8.91 -1.91
N SER A 130 -5.47 9.51 -1.33
CA SER A 130 -5.55 9.59 0.13
C SER A 130 -5.56 8.19 0.75
N SER A 131 -4.72 7.95 1.75
CA SER A 131 -4.66 6.66 2.43
C SER A 131 -5.95 6.42 3.22
N THR A 132 -6.51 5.21 3.05
CA THR A 132 -7.66 4.73 3.84
C THR A 132 -7.24 4.15 5.18
N SER A 133 -5.99 3.68 5.27
CA SER A 133 -5.39 3.10 6.48
C SER A 133 -4.89 4.17 7.44
N HIS A 134 -4.43 5.30 6.91
CA HIS A 134 -3.83 6.40 7.69
C HIS A 134 -4.43 7.75 7.28
N PRO A 135 -5.52 8.20 7.92
CA PRO A 135 -6.16 9.48 7.61
C PRO A 135 -5.18 10.66 7.63
N GLY A 136 -5.27 11.51 6.62
CA GLY A 136 -4.37 12.66 6.45
C GLY A 136 -3.01 12.32 5.82
N SER A 137 -2.82 11.07 5.40
CA SER A 137 -1.63 10.64 4.65
C SER A 137 -1.99 10.30 3.21
N THR A 138 -0.98 10.29 2.34
CA THR A 138 -1.09 9.93 0.94
C THR A 138 -0.40 8.58 0.72
N GLU A 139 -1.08 7.65 0.05
CA GLU A 139 -0.47 6.43 -0.47
C GLU A 139 -0.02 6.67 -1.90
N ILE A 140 1.19 6.23 -2.22
CA ILE A 140 1.80 6.35 -3.54
C ILE A 140 2.22 4.98 -4.02
N ILE A 141 1.77 4.63 -5.23
CA ILE A 141 2.14 3.43 -5.95
C ILE A 141 2.98 3.85 -7.16
N VAL A 142 4.21 3.38 -7.22
CA VAL A 142 5.12 3.57 -8.35
C VAL A 142 5.35 2.23 -9.02
N THR A 143 5.10 2.18 -10.32
CA THR A 143 5.48 1.05 -11.18
C THR A 143 6.46 1.53 -12.23
N TRP A 144 7.57 0.81 -12.38
CA TRP A 144 8.57 1.02 -13.42
C TRP A 144 8.77 -0.26 -14.21
N ILE A 145 8.83 -0.17 -15.54
CA ILE A 145 8.97 -1.34 -16.43
C ILE A 145 9.94 -1.00 -17.56
N GLU A 146 10.86 -1.90 -17.86
CA GLU A 146 11.74 -1.85 -19.04
C GLU A 146 10.96 -2.23 -20.32
N ASN A 147 11.15 -1.45 -21.40
CA ASN A 147 10.37 -1.56 -22.64
C ASN A 147 11.01 -2.41 -23.73
#